data_AF-A0A6B2CPD5-F1
#
_entry.id   AF-A0A6B2CPD5-F1
#
_cell.length_a   1.000
_cell.length_b   1.000
_cell.length_c   1.000
_cell.angle_alpha   90.00
_cell.angle_beta   90.00
_cell.angle_gamma   90.00
#
_symmetry.space_group_name_H-M   'P 1'
#
loop_
_entity.id
_entity.type
_entity.pdbx_description
1 polymer ?
#
loop_
_entity_poly.entity_id
_entity_poly.type
_entity_poly.pdbx_seq_one_letter_code
_entity_poly.pdbx_strand_id
1 'polypeptide(L)'
;MKEAGFSPFGGVNFDVRAVADVTVESLPEELKEKVRDRPVYYPWQEPPRDGWELVEIRGQEPAVIETAVNTSRGVFSVRVIAEVVMVARNLNYRTPAGEPVYAVSWAYRASWRPAEQR
;
A
#
# COMPACT_ATOMS: atom_id res chain seq x y z
N MET A 1 9.93 6.53 -9.31
CA MET A 1 9.77 8.00 -9.20
C MET A 1 10.66 8.68 -10.23
N LYS A 2 10.26 9.83 -10.76
CA LYS A 2 11.06 10.61 -11.73
C LYS A 2 10.77 12.11 -11.62
N GLU A 3 11.72 12.94 -12.03
CA GLU A 3 11.48 14.37 -12.22
C GLU A 3 10.37 14.59 -13.26
N ALA A 4 9.43 15.49 -12.94
CA ALA A 4 8.23 15.74 -13.72
C ALA A 4 7.96 17.23 -13.98
N GLY A 5 8.90 18.12 -13.61
CA GLY A 5 8.82 19.55 -13.88
C GLY A 5 9.26 20.40 -12.69
N PHE A 6 8.64 21.57 -12.56
CA PHE A 6 8.98 22.57 -11.55
C PHE A 6 8.06 22.47 -10.32
N SER A 7 8.63 22.63 -9.12
CA SER A 7 7.90 22.95 -7.89
C SER A 7 8.66 24.03 -7.11
N PRO A 8 7.99 24.79 -6.22
CA PRO A 8 8.70 25.74 -5.35
C PRO A 8 9.60 25.05 -4.30
N PHE A 9 9.55 23.72 -4.18
CA PHE A 9 10.30 22.94 -3.19
C PHE A 9 11.65 22.50 -3.76
N GLY A 10 12.51 23.47 -4.05
CA GLY A 10 13.84 23.24 -4.63
C GLY A 10 13.91 23.30 -6.16
N GLY A 11 12.83 23.74 -6.83
CA GLY A 11 12.81 23.93 -8.29
C GLY A 11 12.56 22.65 -9.09
N VAL A 12 12.25 21.54 -8.43
CA VAL A 12 11.99 20.22 -9.04
C VAL A 12 10.70 19.64 -8.48
N ASN A 13 9.88 19.05 -9.33
CA ASN A 13 8.70 18.26 -8.97
C ASN A 13 8.93 16.79 -9.31
N PHE A 14 8.31 15.88 -8.56
CA PHE A 14 8.43 14.43 -8.78
C PHE A 14 7.08 13.79 -9.11
N ASP A 15 7.06 12.95 -10.15
CA ASP A 15 6.00 11.97 -10.38
C ASP A 15 6.32 10.72 -9.53
N VAL A 16 5.52 10.50 -8.48
CA VAL A 16 5.62 9.37 -7.57
C VAL A 16 4.45 8.44 -7.84
N ARG A 17 4.76 7.28 -8.43
CA ARG A 17 3.82 6.16 -8.60
C ARG A 17 4.18 5.09 -7.59
N ALA A 18 3.37 4.97 -6.56
CA ALA A 18 3.51 3.96 -5.53
C ALA A 18 2.50 2.83 -5.78
N VAL A 19 2.93 1.60 -5.53
CA VAL A 19 2.09 0.40 -5.55
C VAL A 19 2.33 -0.30 -4.22
N ALA A 20 1.25 -0.71 -3.57
CA ALA A 20 1.28 -1.50 -2.36
C ALA A 20 0.32 -2.68 -2.52
N ASP A 21 0.67 -3.78 -1.85
CA ASP A 21 -0.14 -4.98 -1.76
C ASP A 21 -0.26 -5.39 -0.29
N VAL A 22 -1.15 -6.31 0.01
CA VAL A 22 -1.37 -6.84 1.36
C VAL A 22 -1.13 -8.35 1.37
N THR A 23 -0.39 -8.80 2.39
CA THR A 23 -0.21 -10.22 2.68
C THR A 23 -0.59 -10.48 4.12
N VAL A 24 -1.23 -11.61 4.38
CA VAL A 24 -1.54 -12.05 5.74
C VAL A 24 -0.30 -12.70 6.34
N GLU A 25 0.29 -12.06 7.35
CA GLU A 25 1.44 -12.63 8.08
C GLU A 25 1.00 -13.73 9.06
N SER A 26 -0.10 -13.50 9.77
CA SER A 26 -0.68 -14.45 10.70
C SER A 26 -2.21 -14.44 10.61
N LEU A 27 -2.80 -15.63 10.62
CA LEU A 27 -4.25 -15.82 10.54
C LEU A 27 -4.72 -16.67 11.72
N PRO A 28 -5.64 -16.18 12.56
CA PRO A 28 -6.29 -17.00 13.57
C PRO A 28 -6.96 -18.22 12.95
N GLU A 29 -6.78 -19.40 13.56
CA GLU A 29 -7.31 -20.66 13.02
C GLU A 29 -8.82 -20.59 12.79
N GLU A 30 -9.59 -19.95 13.69
CA GLU A 30 -11.03 -19.75 13.53
C GLU A 30 -11.39 -19.08 12.19
N LEU A 31 -10.62 -18.08 11.74
CA LEU A 31 -10.87 -17.42 10.46
C LEU A 31 -10.51 -18.31 9.28
N LYS A 32 -9.44 -19.10 9.40
CA LYS A 32 -9.03 -20.10 8.41
C LYS A 32 -10.09 -21.18 8.24
N GLU A 33 -10.67 -21.66 9.33
CA GLU A 33 -11.76 -22.64 9.30
C GLU A 33 -13.04 -22.05 8.67
N LYS A 34 -13.41 -20.80 9.01
CA LYS A 34 -14.60 -20.13 8.45
C LYS A 34 -14.58 -20.00 6.93
N VAL A 35 -13.38 -19.88 6.35
CA VAL A 35 -13.21 -19.71 4.91
C VAL A 35 -12.79 -20.98 4.16
N ARG A 36 -12.52 -22.09 4.86
CA ARG A 36 -11.92 -23.32 4.31
C ARG A 36 -12.58 -23.81 3.02
N ASP A 37 -13.92 -23.86 3.02
CA ASP A 37 -14.72 -24.39 1.91
C ASP A 37 -15.34 -23.29 1.03
N ARG A 38 -14.90 -22.04 1.20
CA ARG A 38 -15.42 -20.90 0.41
C ARG A 38 -14.86 -20.90 -1.01
N PRO A 39 -15.58 -20.31 -1.98
CA PRO A 39 -15.07 -20.11 -3.32
C PRO A 39 -13.74 -19.34 -3.32
N VAL A 40 -12.84 -19.73 -4.21
CA VAL A 40 -11.56 -19.03 -4.38
C VAL A 40 -11.79 -17.74 -5.17
N TYR A 41 -11.33 -16.63 -4.62
CA TYR A 41 -11.23 -15.33 -5.29
C TYR A 41 -9.79 -15.07 -5.72
N TYR A 42 -9.61 -14.63 -6.96
CA TYR A 42 -8.32 -14.26 -7.51
C TYR A 42 -8.20 -12.74 -7.67
N PRO A 43 -7.07 -12.11 -7.30
CA PRO A 43 -6.91 -10.65 -7.29
C PRO A 43 -7.13 -9.93 -8.64
N TRP A 44 -7.03 -10.65 -9.76
CA TRP A 44 -7.28 -10.09 -11.10
C TRP A 44 -8.78 -10.03 -11.48
N GLN A 45 -9.67 -10.57 -10.64
CA GLN A 45 -11.12 -10.52 -10.84
C GLN A 45 -11.73 -9.26 -10.23
N GLU A 46 -12.88 -8.82 -10.75
CA GLU A 46 -13.70 -7.79 -10.08
C GLU A 46 -14.00 -8.24 -8.64
N PRO A 47 -13.83 -7.36 -7.64
CA PRO A 47 -14.16 -7.71 -6.26
C PRO A 47 -15.61 -8.20 -6.11
N PRO A 48 -15.89 -9.21 -5.25
CA PRO A 48 -17.25 -9.61 -4.92
C PRO A 48 -18.13 -8.42 -4.52
N ARG A 49 -19.43 -8.47 -4.82
CA ARG A 49 -20.36 -7.38 -4.49
C ARG A 49 -21.01 -7.53 -3.09
N ASP A 50 -20.75 -8.63 -2.41
CA ASP A 50 -21.31 -9.02 -1.12
C ASP A 50 -20.22 -9.43 -0.12
N GLY A 51 -20.60 -9.60 1.15
CA GLY A 51 -19.76 -10.23 2.17
C GLY A 51 -18.63 -9.37 2.76
N TRP A 52 -18.57 -8.08 2.43
CA TRP A 52 -17.56 -7.16 2.96
C TRP A 52 -17.92 -6.62 4.35
N GLU A 53 -16.97 -6.67 5.25
CA GLU A 53 -17.02 -6.11 6.59
C GLU A 53 -15.86 -5.12 6.78
N LEU A 54 -16.13 -3.93 7.31
CA LEU A 54 -15.05 -3.01 7.69
C LEU A 54 -14.32 -3.56 8.93
N VAL A 55 -12.99 -3.50 8.90
CA VAL A 55 -12.14 -3.94 9.99
C VAL A 55 -11.38 -2.75 10.56
N GLU A 56 -11.35 -2.67 11.89
CA GLU A 56 -10.61 -1.64 12.61
C GLU A 56 -9.10 -1.90 12.54
N ILE A 57 -8.32 -0.87 12.20
CA ILE A 57 -6.86 -0.91 12.24
C ILE A 57 -6.43 -0.68 13.69
N ARG A 58 -6.03 -1.74 14.39
CA ARG A 58 -5.58 -1.67 15.80
C ARG A 58 -4.21 -1.02 15.97
N GLY A 59 -3.36 -1.12 14.96
CA GLY A 59 -2.02 -0.55 14.95
C GLY A 59 -1.41 -0.69 13.56
N GLN A 60 -0.45 0.19 13.24
CA GLN A 60 0.32 0.10 12.01
C GLN A 60 1.71 0.71 12.23
N GLU A 61 2.69 0.16 11.53
CA GLU A 61 3.97 0.84 11.28
C GLU A 61 3.99 1.27 9.82
N PRO A 62 4.02 2.59 9.52
CA PRO A 62 4.00 3.07 8.14
C PRO A 62 5.22 2.57 7.35
N ALA A 63 4.99 2.13 6.12
CA ALA A 63 6.10 1.79 5.23
C ALA A 63 6.76 3.08 4.72
N VAL A 64 8.08 3.20 4.94
CA VAL A 64 8.85 4.38 4.52
C VAL A 64 9.91 3.94 3.52
N ILE A 65 9.93 4.61 2.36
CA ILE A 65 11.02 4.48 1.38
C ILE A 65 11.68 5.85 1.25
N GLU A 66 13.00 5.88 1.41
CA GLU A 66 13.85 7.03 1.12
C GLU A 66 14.85 6.64 0.04
N THR A 67 14.98 7.48 -0.99
CA THR A 67 15.92 7.24 -2.07
C THR A 67 16.50 8.52 -2.63
N ALA A 68 17.72 8.43 -3.15
CA ALA A 68 18.39 9.51 -3.84
C ALA A 68 18.01 9.51 -5.32
N VAL A 69 17.56 10.65 -5.84
CA VAL A 69 17.20 10.82 -7.24
C VAL A 69 18.06 11.92 -7.84
N ASN A 70 18.71 11.60 -8.96
CA ASN A 70 19.43 12.59 -9.76
C ASN A 70 18.40 13.41 -10.57
N THR A 71 18.51 14.74 -10.49
CA THR A 71 17.62 15.69 -11.16
C THR A 71 18.42 16.69 -11.98
N SER A 72 17.73 17.51 -12.77
CA SER A 72 18.31 18.67 -13.47
C SER A 72 18.93 19.72 -12.53
N ARG A 73 18.60 19.68 -11.22
CA ARG A 73 19.03 20.66 -10.20
C ARG A 73 19.93 20.04 -9.12
N GLY A 74 20.45 18.84 -9.37
CA GLY A 74 21.30 18.10 -8.43
C GLY A 74 20.60 16.88 -7.81
N VAL A 75 21.19 16.33 -6.76
CA VAL A 75 20.66 15.13 -6.09
C VAL A 75 19.61 15.54 -5.06
N PHE A 76 18.46 14.87 -5.08
CA PHE A 76 17.39 15.05 -4.09
C PHE A 76 17.18 13.76 -3.32
N SER A 77 16.95 13.89 -2.01
CA SER A 77 16.41 12.82 -1.19
C SER A 77 14.89 12.90 -1.28
N VAL A 78 14.27 11.85 -1.83
CA VAL A 78 12.82 11.71 -1.95
C VAL A 78 12.37 10.66 -0.95
N ARG A 79 11.38 11.02 -0.15
CA ARG A 79 10.78 10.20 0.90
C ARG A 79 9.31 9.96 0.61
N VAL A 80 8.90 8.70 0.62
CA VAL A 80 7.51 8.28 0.45
C VAL A 80 7.09 7.47 1.67
N ILE A 81 6.02 7.91 2.34
CA ILE A 81 5.36 7.16 3.40
C ILE A 81 4.07 6.56 2.86
N ALA A 82 3.86 5.26 3.02
CA ALA A 82 2.59 4.60 2.76
C ALA A 82 1.92 4.20 4.08
N GLU A 83 0.68 4.63 4.25
CA GLU A 83 -0.15 4.32 5.42
C GLU A 83 -1.43 3.63 4.98
N VAL A 84 -1.85 2.63 5.77
CA VAL A 84 -3.16 2.01 5.58
C VAL A 84 -4.20 2.92 6.22
N VAL A 85 -5.23 3.27 5.45
CA VAL A 85 -6.32 4.16 5.91
C VAL A 85 -7.65 3.46 6.07
N MET A 86 -7.89 2.38 5.33
CA MET A 86 -9.11 1.57 5.43
C MET A 86 -8.81 0.11 5.13
N VAL A 87 -9.49 -0.79 5.83
CA VAL A 87 -9.43 -2.24 5.59
C VAL A 87 -10.85 -2.79 5.56
N ALA A 88 -11.16 -3.58 4.54
CA ALA A 88 -12.36 -4.40 4.48
C ALA A 88 -11.95 -5.87 4.35
N ARG A 89 -12.69 -6.75 5.01
CA ARG A 89 -12.49 -8.21 4.97
C ARG A 89 -13.73 -8.88 4.40
N ASN A 90 -13.52 -9.95 3.63
CA ASN A 90 -14.58 -10.80 3.12
C ASN A 90 -14.36 -12.25 3.58
N LEU A 91 -15.37 -12.81 4.25
CA LEU A 91 -15.38 -14.20 4.74
C LEU A 91 -16.20 -15.15 3.86
N ASN A 92 -16.92 -14.64 2.85
CA ASN A 92 -17.67 -15.45 1.89
C ASN A 92 -16.79 -16.08 0.82
N TYR A 93 -15.55 -15.59 0.68
CA TYR A 93 -14.55 -16.02 -0.29
C TYR A 93 -13.22 -16.29 0.40
N ARG A 94 -12.33 -17.02 -0.27
CA ARG A 94 -10.96 -17.25 0.18
C ARG A 94 -9.92 -16.93 -0.89
N THR A 95 -8.72 -16.55 -0.49
CA THR A 95 -7.56 -16.45 -1.39
C THR A 95 -7.10 -17.85 -1.83
N PRO A 96 -6.26 -17.97 -2.87
CA PRO A 96 -5.65 -19.25 -3.23
C PRO A 96 -4.83 -19.88 -2.09
N ALA A 97 -4.34 -19.06 -1.15
CA ALA A 97 -3.64 -19.51 0.06
C ALA A 97 -4.59 -19.99 1.18
N GLY A 98 -5.91 -19.89 0.98
CA GLY A 98 -6.91 -20.33 1.97
C GLY A 98 -7.20 -19.31 3.07
N GLU A 99 -6.94 -18.02 2.81
CA GLU A 99 -7.13 -16.93 3.76
C GLU A 99 -8.40 -16.13 3.42
N PRO A 100 -9.00 -15.39 4.36
CA PRO A 100 -9.99 -14.37 4.04
C PRO A 100 -9.45 -13.38 3.01
N VAL A 101 -10.35 -12.84 2.18
CA VAL A 101 -9.96 -11.78 1.24
C VAL A 101 -9.93 -10.45 1.99
N TYR A 102 -8.83 -9.72 1.89
CA TYR A 102 -8.70 -8.37 2.41
C TYR A 102 -8.58 -7.36 1.27
N ALA A 103 -9.30 -6.25 1.38
CA ALA A 103 -9.15 -5.09 0.54
C ALA A 103 -8.61 -3.94 1.41
N VAL A 104 -7.53 -3.32 0.95
CA VAL A 104 -6.81 -2.29 1.70
C VAL A 104 -6.73 -1.01 0.89
N SER A 105 -7.05 0.11 1.52
CA SER A 105 -6.85 1.44 0.95
C SER A 105 -5.64 2.11 1.58
N TRP A 106 -4.86 2.80 0.75
CA TRP A 106 -3.57 3.37 1.12
C TRP A 106 -3.55 4.88 0.89
N ALA A 107 -2.93 5.61 1.81
CA ALA A 107 -2.53 6.99 1.61
C ALA A 107 -1.01 7.06 1.40
N TYR A 108 -0.59 7.75 0.34
CA TYR A 108 0.82 7.96 0.03
C TYR A 108 1.19 9.42 0.25
N ARG A 109 2.20 9.66 1.10
CA ARG A 109 2.74 10.99 1.37
C ARG A 109 4.16 11.06 0.83
N ALA A 110 4.32 11.77 -0.27
CA ALA A 110 5.62 12.05 -0.86
C ALA A 110 6.14 13.41 -0.40
N SER A 111 7.42 13.47 -0.08
CA SER A 111 8.15 14.69 0.25
C SER A 111 9.57 14.58 -0.29
N TRP A 112 10.22 15.71 -0.54
CA TRP A 112 11.61 15.70 -1.01
C TRP A 112 12.36 16.93 -0.53
N ARG A 113 13.68 16.79 -0.46
CA ARG A 113 14.61 17.88 -0.16
C ARG A 113 15.90 17.72 -0.98
N PRO A 114 16.63 18.81 -1.28
CA PRO A 114 17.98 18.69 -1.79
C PRO A 114 18.81 17.80 -0.86
N ALA A 115 19.59 16.88 -1.42
CA ALA A 115 20.54 16.11 -0.61
C ALA A 115 21.60 17.06 -0.06
N GLU A 116 21.94 16.95 1.23
CA GLU A 116 23.08 17.67 1.79
C GLU A 116 24.33 17.29 0.98
N GLN A 117 25.02 18.31 0.45
CA GLN A 117 26.35 18.12 -0.11
C GLN A 117 27.27 17.77 1.07
N ARG A 118 27.66 16.50 1.18
CA ARG A 118 28.77 16.10 2.05
C ARG A 118 30.10 16.60 1.47
#